data_AF-A0A7J8E8H2-F1
#
_entry.id   AF-A0A7J8E8H2-F1
#
_cell.length_a   1.000
_cell.length_b   1.000
_cell.length_c   1.000
_cell.angle_alpha   90.00
_cell.angle_beta   90.00
_cell.angle_gamma   90.00
#
_symmetry.space_group_name_H-M   'P 1'
#
loop_
_entity.id
_entity.type
_entity.pdbx_description
1 polymer ?
#
loop_
_entity_poly.entity_id
_entity_poly.type
_entity_poly.pdbx_seq_one_letter_code
_entity_poly.pdbx_strand_id
1 'polypeptide(L)'
;MTIHFNLDEGLKFKKSAKVYFRTVELIEEPILGSPGLSFYFKINGFPIFLKGSNWIPADSFQDRVTSDVLLLLLQSVVDANMNTLRVWGGGIYEQDEFYELCDKLGIMVWQDFMFACALYPTDESFMDSVSAEVANQVRRLKSHPSIITWSGNNENEAALMLNWYNIDVRHLDTYIRDYVRLYVENIRKIVLGEDKTRPFITSSPTNGVKSIREGWLSPNPYDTNFGDVHFYDYVSDCWDWKTFPKARFVSEYGYQSWPSFSTLEKVSTEEDWSYKSRFSLHRQHHENGNNEMLLQAELHFKLPQSTDPLRAFKDTIYLTQVMQAQCVKTETEFYRRSRSEIVNRQGHTMGALYWQLNDIWQAPSWASLEYGGKWKMLHYFAQHFFAPLLPVGFENQGVFFVYGVSDFHLDCNVTLTVRIHSWSSLKPLCSLVTEHFVIKAGEAVRLYQEPVSQLLRCGNCTRQSCVVSFYLSTDSKLLSSTNYHFLSSLKEAVGLHKAHITAIISQQEDAFVFDLETSAVAPFVWLDVGSIPGRFSDNGFLMTEKKRTILFYPWKLTSKSELEQSLHVTSLTDIY
;
A
#
# COMPACT_ATOMS: atom_id res chain seq x y z
N MET A 1 -15.67 -12.82 28.15
CA MET A 1 -17.04 -12.80 28.71
C MET A 1 -17.69 -14.15 28.46
N THR A 2 -18.39 -14.69 29.46
CA THR A 2 -19.16 -15.93 29.32
C THR A 2 -20.61 -15.63 29.68
N ILE A 3 -21.53 -15.96 28.77
CA ILE A 3 -22.96 -15.78 28.96
C ILE A 3 -23.56 -17.16 29.27
N HIS A 4 -24.29 -17.24 30.37
CA HIS A 4 -25.02 -18.43 30.80
C HIS A 4 -26.52 -18.24 30.55
N PHE A 5 -27.10 -19.16 29.79
CA PHE A 5 -28.55 -19.22 29.58
C PHE A 5 -29.09 -20.33 30.48
N ASN A 6 -29.97 -19.96 31.41
CA ASN A 6 -30.70 -20.89 32.28
C ASN A 6 -32.18 -20.73 31.95
N LEU A 7 -32.74 -21.70 31.24
CA LEU A 7 -34.15 -21.72 30.86
C LEU A 7 -34.92 -22.66 31.80
N ASP A 8 -36.25 -22.58 31.71
CA ASP A 8 -37.15 -23.50 32.40
C ASP A 8 -36.86 -24.97 32.00
N GLU A 9 -37.33 -25.90 32.81
CA GLU A 9 -37.11 -27.35 32.63
C GLU A 9 -35.63 -27.78 32.68
N GLY A 10 -34.74 -26.92 33.19
CA GLY A 10 -33.34 -27.26 33.45
C GLY A 10 -32.43 -27.20 32.22
N LEU A 11 -32.91 -26.67 31.08
CA LEU A 11 -32.08 -26.46 29.90
C LEU A 11 -31.05 -25.35 30.18
N LYS A 12 -29.76 -25.72 30.11
CA LYS A 12 -28.63 -24.81 30.33
C LYS A 12 -27.65 -24.88 29.18
N PHE A 13 -27.26 -23.73 28.65
CA PHE A 13 -26.16 -23.64 27.69
C PHE A 13 -25.31 -22.39 27.94
N LYS A 14 -24.05 -22.45 27.49
CA LYS A 14 -23.07 -21.38 27.66
C LYS A 14 -22.49 -20.95 26.32
N LYS A 15 -22.18 -19.66 26.19
CA LYS A 15 -21.40 -19.11 25.09
C LYS A 15 -20.28 -18.24 25.66
N SER A 16 -19.09 -18.34 25.08
CA SER A 16 -17.92 -17.56 25.50
C SER A 16 -17.38 -16.79 24.31
N ALA A 17 -16.96 -15.55 24.56
CA ALA A 17 -16.33 -14.68 23.59
C ALA A 17 -15.29 -13.80 24.27
N LYS A 18 -14.25 -13.41 23.53
CA LYS A 18 -13.29 -12.39 23.97
C LYS A 18 -13.92 -11.00 23.74
N VAL A 19 -13.79 -10.12 24.72
CA VAL A 19 -14.34 -8.75 24.64
C VAL A 19 -13.17 -7.79 24.60
N TYR A 20 -13.24 -6.87 23.65
CA TYR A 20 -12.27 -5.80 23.47
C TYR A 20 -12.99 -4.46 23.63
N PHE A 21 -12.40 -3.55 24.40
CA PHE A 21 -12.97 -2.23 24.63
C PHE A 21 -12.16 -1.19 23.86
N ARG A 22 -12.81 -0.50 22.93
CA ARG A 22 -12.25 0.64 22.20
C ARG A 22 -13.36 1.52 21.64
N THR A 23 -13.09 2.82 21.52
CA THR A 23 -13.94 3.75 20.76
C THR A 23 -13.34 4.01 19.39
N VAL A 24 -14.21 4.28 18.42
CA VAL A 24 -13.84 4.75 17.09
C VAL A 24 -14.75 5.89 16.69
N GLU A 25 -14.16 6.95 16.15
CA GLU A 25 -14.87 8.13 15.67
C GLU A 25 -14.31 8.53 14.31
N LEU A 26 -15.18 8.71 13.32
CA LEU A 26 -14.83 9.40 12.08
C LEU A 26 -15.07 10.90 12.30
N ILE A 27 -14.02 11.70 12.12
CA ILE A 27 -14.05 13.14 12.36
C ILE A 27 -14.07 13.90 11.04
N GLU A 28 -15.14 14.67 10.86
CA GLU A 28 -15.39 15.53 9.70
C GLU A 28 -15.60 16.97 10.16
N GLU A 29 -14.51 17.63 10.56
CA GLU A 29 -14.51 18.99 11.12
C GLU A 29 -13.88 20.01 10.16
N PRO A 30 -14.26 21.30 10.23
CA PRO A 30 -13.62 22.34 9.43
C PRO A 30 -12.13 22.47 9.74
N ILE A 31 -11.31 22.70 8.72
CA ILE A 31 -9.87 22.91 8.87
C ILE A 31 -9.51 24.36 8.55
N LEU A 32 -8.75 25.02 9.42
CA LEU A 32 -8.35 26.41 9.19
C LEU A 32 -7.54 26.54 7.90
N GLY A 33 -7.92 27.46 7.02
CA GLY A 33 -7.23 27.73 5.75
C GLY A 33 -7.55 26.73 4.62
N SER A 34 -8.42 25.74 4.87
CA SER A 34 -8.81 24.72 3.88
C SER A 34 -10.34 24.59 3.85
N PRO A 35 -11.01 24.78 2.70
CA PRO A 35 -12.46 24.60 2.60
C PRO A 35 -12.84 23.13 2.81
N GLY A 36 -14.12 22.89 3.07
CA GLY A 36 -14.65 21.55 3.30
C GLY A 36 -14.43 21.05 4.72
N LEU A 37 -14.30 19.74 4.88
CA LEU A 37 -14.21 19.06 6.17
C LEU A 37 -13.05 18.06 6.16
N SER A 38 -12.49 17.78 7.32
CA SER A 38 -11.53 16.69 7.50
C SER A 38 -12.17 15.33 7.21
N PHE A 39 -11.34 14.29 7.14
CA PHE A 39 -11.80 12.90 7.14
C PHE A 39 -10.71 12.05 7.77
N TYR A 40 -10.85 11.75 9.06
CA TYR A 40 -9.85 10.98 9.79
C TYR A 40 -10.47 10.20 10.95
N PHE A 41 -9.77 9.17 11.40
CA PHE A 41 -10.24 8.31 12.49
C PHE A 41 -9.54 8.65 13.80
N LYS A 42 -10.33 8.75 14.88
CA LYS A 42 -9.83 8.69 16.24
C LYS A 42 -10.09 7.31 16.83
N ILE A 43 -9.07 6.67 17.37
CA ILE A 43 -9.20 5.44 18.15
C ILE A 43 -8.88 5.78 19.60
N ASN A 44 -9.84 5.55 20.50
CA ASN A 44 -9.72 5.94 21.92
C ASN A 44 -9.34 7.42 22.11
N GLY A 45 -9.87 8.31 21.24
CA GLY A 45 -9.61 9.75 21.27
C GLY A 45 -8.32 10.20 20.57
N PHE A 46 -7.45 9.29 20.13
CA PHE A 46 -6.21 9.62 19.42
C PHE A 46 -6.40 9.57 17.90
N PRO A 47 -6.06 10.63 17.15
CA PRO A 47 -6.02 10.58 15.70
C PRO A 47 -4.98 9.56 15.24
N ILE A 48 -5.38 8.61 14.39
CA ILE A 48 -4.48 7.62 13.80
C ILE A 48 -4.50 7.79 12.29
N PHE A 49 -3.32 7.94 11.70
CA PHE A 49 -3.19 7.85 10.25
C PHE A 49 -3.28 6.40 9.82
N LEU A 50 -4.21 6.10 8.92
CA LEU A 50 -4.40 4.73 8.43
C LEU A 50 -3.33 4.40 7.37
N LYS A 51 -2.59 3.32 7.62
CA LYS A 51 -1.50 2.82 6.78
C LYS A 51 -1.83 1.41 6.36
N GLY A 52 -1.97 1.16 5.07
CA GLY A 52 -2.41 -0.16 4.67
C GLY A 52 -2.66 -0.30 3.19
N SER A 53 -3.55 -1.22 2.89
CA SER A 53 -3.93 -1.58 1.54
C SER A 53 -5.30 -2.28 1.51
N ASN A 54 -5.76 -2.55 0.29
CA ASN A 54 -7.04 -3.18 0.04
C ASN A 54 -6.88 -4.71 -0.03
N TRP A 55 -7.66 -5.42 0.79
CA TRP A 55 -7.76 -6.88 0.83
C TRP A 55 -8.79 -7.34 -0.20
N ILE A 56 -8.39 -8.31 -1.03
CA ILE A 56 -9.28 -9.04 -1.94
C ILE A 56 -9.29 -10.54 -1.57
N PRO A 57 -10.25 -11.34 -2.08
CA PRO A 57 -10.23 -12.78 -1.85
C PRO A 57 -8.88 -13.41 -2.20
N ALA A 58 -8.31 -14.17 -1.26
CA ALA A 58 -6.99 -14.78 -1.40
C ALA A 58 -6.95 -15.98 -2.37
N ASP A 59 -8.11 -16.50 -2.77
CA ASP A 59 -8.25 -17.56 -3.77
C ASP A 59 -9.64 -17.45 -4.43
N SER A 60 -9.75 -17.92 -5.67
CA SER A 60 -11.04 -18.10 -6.35
C SER A 60 -11.94 -19.11 -5.64
N PHE A 61 -11.36 -20.03 -4.88
CA PHE A 61 -12.06 -21.08 -4.14
C PHE A 61 -11.73 -20.96 -2.64
N GLN A 62 -12.72 -20.50 -1.86
CA GLN A 62 -12.54 -20.16 -0.44
C GLN A 62 -12.14 -21.35 0.44
N ASP A 63 -12.48 -22.58 0.05
CA ASP A 63 -12.05 -23.80 0.74
C ASP A 63 -10.53 -24.01 0.72
N ARG A 64 -9.79 -23.29 -0.13
CA ARG A 64 -8.32 -23.30 -0.20
C ARG A 64 -7.67 -22.23 0.66
N VAL A 65 -8.43 -21.26 1.16
CA VAL A 65 -7.93 -20.19 2.03
C VAL A 65 -7.87 -20.72 3.46
N THR A 66 -6.82 -21.47 3.76
CA THR A 66 -6.62 -22.10 5.08
C THR A 66 -6.17 -21.09 6.13
N SER A 67 -6.28 -21.49 7.41
CA SER A 67 -5.73 -20.77 8.56
C SER A 67 -4.26 -20.36 8.36
N ASP A 68 -3.43 -21.27 7.86
CA ASP A 68 -2.01 -21.00 7.60
C ASP A 68 -1.80 -19.91 6.53
N VAL A 69 -2.63 -19.91 5.48
CA VAL A 69 -2.59 -18.87 4.43
C VAL A 69 -2.99 -17.52 5.03
N LEU A 70 -4.07 -17.46 5.79
CA LEU A 70 -4.51 -16.22 6.46
C LEU A 70 -3.45 -15.68 7.42
N LEU A 71 -2.90 -16.56 8.27
CA LEU A 71 -1.87 -16.17 9.23
C LEU A 71 -0.64 -15.61 8.51
N LEU A 72 -0.19 -16.25 7.43
CA LEU A 72 0.95 -15.80 6.65
C LEU A 72 0.72 -14.44 5.99
N LEU A 73 -0.45 -14.25 5.36
CA LEU A 73 -0.79 -12.98 4.71
C LEU A 73 -0.95 -11.85 5.73
N LEU A 74 -1.64 -12.09 6.84
CA LEU A 74 -1.81 -11.08 7.89
C LEU A 74 -0.51 -10.82 8.67
N GLN A 75 0.37 -11.80 8.84
CA GLN A 75 1.71 -11.55 9.37
C GLN A 75 2.54 -10.70 8.41
N SER A 76 2.37 -10.87 7.10
CA SER A 76 3.04 -10.01 6.11
C SER A 76 2.57 -8.55 6.22
N VAL A 77 1.26 -8.34 6.45
CA VAL A 77 0.68 -7.02 6.74
C VAL A 77 1.32 -6.37 7.97
N VAL A 78 1.50 -7.13 9.05
CA VAL A 78 2.18 -6.68 10.28
C VAL A 78 3.65 -6.33 9.99
N ASP A 79 4.37 -7.21 9.32
CA ASP A 79 5.80 -7.04 9.01
C ASP A 79 6.06 -5.83 8.09
N ALA A 80 5.05 -5.41 7.31
CA ALA A 80 5.06 -4.21 6.48
C ALA A 80 4.62 -2.92 7.20
N ASN A 81 4.51 -2.93 8.54
CA ASN A 81 4.11 -1.78 9.37
C ASN A 81 2.72 -1.21 9.05
N MET A 82 1.83 -2.02 8.47
CA MET A 82 0.44 -1.62 8.23
C MET A 82 -0.38 -1.70 9.52
N ASN A 83 -1.39 -0.86 9.63
CA ASN A 83 -2.35 -0.87 10.72
C ASN A 83 -3.81 -0.99 10.24
N THR A 84 -4.06 -0.98 8.92
CA THR A 84 -5.41 -1.06 8.34
C THR A 84 -5.44 -1.97 7.13
N LEU A 85 -6.51 -2.74 6.98
CA LEU A 85 -6.92 -3.34 5.71
C LEU A 85 -8.33 -2.87 5.36
N ARG A 86 -8.57 -2.65 4.07
CA ARG A 86 -9.93 -2.47 3.55
C ARG A 86 -10.41 -3.78 2.93
N VAL A 87 -11.41 -4.42 3.52
CA VAL A 87 -12.06 -5.59 2.93
C VAL A 87 -12.99 -5.07 1.84
N TRP A 88 -12.51 -5.15 0.60
CA TRP A 88 -13.12 -4.52 -0.57
C TRP A 88 -14.45 -5.18 -0.98
N GLY A 89 -15.42 -4.35 -1.35
CA GLY A 89 -16.82 -4.74 -1.57
C GLY A 89 -17.11 -5.65 -2.79
N GLY A 90 -16.14 -5.96 -3.66
CA GLY A 90 -16.35 -6.96 -4.70
C GLY A 90 -15.77 -8.33 -4.34
N GLY A 91 -15.30 -8.49 -3.10
CA GLY A 91 -14.83 -9.75 -2.55
C GLY A 91 -15.94 -10.53 -1.83
N ILE A 92 -15.66 -10.91 -0.58
CA ILE A 92 -16.60 -11.57 0.32
C ILE A 92 -16.55 -10.91 1.70
N TYR A 93 -17.60 -11.09 2.50
CA TYR A 93 -17.42 -10.97 3.95
C TYR A 93 -16.52 -12.12 4.37
N GLU A 94 -15.36 -11.79 4.93
CA GLU A 94 -14.32 -12.78 5.18
C GLU A 94 -14.72 -13.84 6.22
N GLN A 95 -13.96 -14.92 6.28
CA GLN A 95 -14.15 -15.98 7.27
C GLN A 95 -13.86 -15.48 8.70
N ASP A 96 -14.47 -16.10 9.72
CA ASP A 96 -14.36 -15.66 11.12
C ASP A 96 -12.90 -15.48 11.58
N GLU A 97 -12.02 -16.39 11.18
CA GLU A 97 -10.60 -16.37 11.53
C GLU A 97 -9.87 -15.11 11.05
N PHE A 98 -10.24 -14.54 9.90
CA PHE A 98 -9.66 -13.30 9.40
C PHE A 98 -9.85 -12.15 10.40
N TYR A 99 -11.09 -11.97 10.90
CA TYR A 99 -11.41 -10.92 11.84
C TYR A 99 -10.82 -11.19 13.23
N GLU A 100 -10.79 -12.46 13.65
CA GLU A 100 -10.12 -12.84 14.89
C GLU A 100 -8.62 -12.56 14.86
N LEU A 101 -7.95 -12.81 13.73
CA LEU A 101 -6.54 -12.50 13.54
C LEU A 101 -6.32 -10.99 13.49
N CYS A 102 -7.16 -10.23 12.78
CA CYS A 102 -7.11 -8.77 12.79
C CYS A 102 -7.25 -8.21 14.21
N ASP A 103 -8.17 -8.73 15.02
CA ASP A 103 -8.33 -8.33 16.43
C ASP A 103 -7.10 -8.63 17.29
N LYS A 104 -6.46 -9.79 17.07
CA LYS A 104 -5.27 -10.24 17.84
C LYS A 104 -4.02 -9.46 17.43
N LEU A 105 -3.85 -9.19 16.14
CA LEU A 105 -2.69 -8.51 15.56
C LEU A 105 -2.81 -6.98 15.63
N GLY A 106 -4.00 -6.45 15.91
CA GLY A 106 -4.23 -4.99 15.97
C GLY A 106 -4.37 -4.35 14.59
N ILE A 107 -4.89 -5.08 13.61
CA ILE A 107 -5.16 -4.59 12.26
C ILE A 107 -6.60 -4.06 12.22
N MET A 108 -6.76 -2.77 11.92
CA MET A 108 -8.06 -2.15 11.72
C MET A 108 -8.66 -2.59 10.38
N VAL A 109 -9.98 -2.68 10.32
CA VAL A 109 -10.71 -3.12 9.13
C VAL A 109 -11.70 -2.03 8.71
N TRP A 110 -11.51 -1.53 7.49
CA TRP A 110 -12.55 -0.82 6.76
C TRP A 110 -13.40 -1.88 6.05
N GLN A 111 -14.65 -2.05 6.47
CA GLN A 111 -15.50 -3.12 5.97
C GLN A 111 -16.52 -2.59 4.98
N ASP A 112 -16.32 -2.89 3.69
CA ASP A 112 -17.36 -2.69 2.70
C ASP A 112 -18.46 -3.77 2.84
N PHE A 113 -19.68 -3.46 2.41
CA PHE A 113 -20.67 -4.46 2.02
C PHE A 113 -20.39 -4.95 0.60
N MET A 114 -20.89 -6.14 0.23
CA MET A 114 -20.48 -6.84 -0.99
C MET A 114 -21.14 -6.32 -2.28
N PHE A 115 -20.99 -5.02 -2.50
CA PHE A 115 -21.46 -4.28 -3.68
C PHE A 115 -20.29 -3.45 -4.23
N ALA A 116 -19.96 -3.61 -5.52
CA ALA A 116 -18.80 -2.94 -6.12
C ALA A 116 -18.94 -2.70 -7.62
N CYS A 117 -18.62 -1.47 -8.03
CA CYS A 117 -18.53 -1.04 -9.44
C CYS A 117 -19.72 -1.47 -10.30
N ALA A 118 -20.94 -1.50 -9.74
CA ALA A 118 -22.15 -1.92 -10.43
C ALA A 118 -23.42 -1.22 -9.90
N LEU A 119 -24.44 -1.18 -10.75
CA LEU A 119 -25.81 -0.85 -10.35
C LEU A 119 -26.55 -2.14 -10.01
N TYR A 120 -27.32 -2.12 -8.93
CA TYR A 120 -28.00 -3.29 -8.40
C TYR A 120 -29.53 -3.10 -8.46
N PRO A 121 -30.30 -4.18 -8.67
CA PRO A 121 -31.76 -4.10 -8.73
C PRO A 121 -32.36 -3.81 -7.35
N THR A 122 -33.61 -3.34 -7.32
CA THR A 122 -34.36 -3.10 -6.08
C THR A 122 -35.74 -3.77 -6.06
N ASP A 123 -35.91 -4.85 -6.84
CA ASP A 123 -37.09 -5.70 -6.70
C ASP A 123 -37.14 -6.32 -5.30
N GLU A 124 -38.35 -6.67 -4.87
CA GLU A 124 -38.60 -7.12 -3.49
C GLU A 124 -37.78 -8.36 -3.13
N SER A 125 -37.64 -9.32 -4.06
CA SER A 125 -36.89 -10.55 -3.81
C SER A 125 -35.41 -10.31 -3.59
N PHE A 126 -34.81 -9.42 -4.38
CA PHE A 126 -33.43 -9.01 -4.19
C PHE A 126 -33.24 -8.25 -2.87
N MET A 127 -34.13 -7.28 -2.58
CA MET A 127 -34.06 -6.49 -1.35
C MET A 127 -34.24 -7.34 -0.08
N ASP A 128 -35.10 -8.36 -0.12
CA ASP A 128 -35.26 -9.31 1.00
C ASP A 128 -34.00 -10.14 1.22
N SER A 129 -33.37 -10.60 0.13
CA SER A 129 -32.08 -11.32 0.20
C SER A 129 -30.99 -10.45 0.80
N VAL A 130 -30.84 -9.20 0.32
CA VAL A 130 -29.87 -8.24 0.86
C VAL A 130 -30.14 -7.92 2.33
N SER A 131 -31.41 -7.73 2.69
CA SER A 131 -31.79 -7.46 4.09
C SER A 131 -31.36 -8.59 5.02
N ALA A 132 -31.56 -9.84 4.60
CA ALA A 132 -31.17 -11.02 5.36
C ALA A 132 -29.64 -11.14 5.47
N GLU A 133 -28.92 -10.91 4.37
CA GLU A 133 -27.46 -10.91 4.31
C GLU A 133 -26.87 -9.85 5.25
N VAL A 134 -27.28 -8.60 5.10
CA VAL A 134 -26.77 -7.46 5.89
C VAL A 134 -27.04 -7.67 7.37
N ALA A 135 -28.27 -8.08 7.74
CA ALA A 135 -28.61 -8.34 9.13
C ALA A 135 -27.76 -9.48 9.72
N ASN A 136 -27.51 -10.54 8.95
CA ASN A 136 -26.64 -11.63 9.38
C ASN A 136 -25.19 -11.15 9.59
N GLN A 137 -24.61 -10.49 8.59
CA GLN A 137 -23.20 -10.09 8.61
C GLN A 137 -22.92 -9.03 9.67
N VAL A 138 -23.80 -8.02 9.82
CA VAL A 138 -23.64 -7.02 10.89
C VAL A 138 -23.69 -7.68 12.26
N ARG A 139 -24.61 -8.62 12.51
CA ARG A 139 -24.68 -9.36 13.78
C ARG A 139 -23.44 -10.21 14.04
N ARG A 140 -22.91 -10.86 12.99
CA ARG A 140 -21.69 -11.68 13.06
C ARG A 140 -20.48 -10.81 13.39
N LEU A 141 -20.36 -9.66 12.73
CA LEU A 141 -19.10 -8.91 12.66
C LEU A 141 -18.99 -7.73 13.64
N LYS A 142 -20.11 -7.16 14.13
CA LYS A 142 -20.07 -5.94 14.97
C LYS A 142 -19.33 -6.09 16.30
N SER A 143 -19.05 -7.31 16.77
CA SER A 143 -18.25 -7.55 17.98
C SER A 143 -16.74 -7.41 17.79
N HIS A 144 -16.24 -7.40 16.55
CA HIS A 144 -14.80 -7.33 16.28
C HIS A 144 -14.27 -5.90 16.42
N PRO A 145 -13.35 -5.60 17.36
CA PRO A 145 -12.77 -4.26 17.51
C PRO A 145 -12.02 -3.80 16.26
N SER A 146 -11.46 -4.71 15.47
CA SER A 146 -10.76 -4.42 14.23
C SER A 146 -11.60 -3.56 13.29
N ILE A 147 -12.88 -3.87 13.10
CA ILE A 147 -13.75 -3.08 12.23
C ILE A 147 -13.88 -1.66 12.78
N ILE A 148 -13.48 -0.66 11.99
CA ILE A 148 -13.51 0.77 12.36
C ILE A 148 -14.58 1.56 11.60
N THR A 149 -15.05 1.07 10.47
CA THR A 149 -16.11 1.70 9.67
C THR A 149 -16.89 0.67 8.87
N TRP A 150 -18.16 0.96 8.64
CA TRP A 150 -19.02 0.27 7.68
C TRP A 150 -19.15 1.10 6.41
N SER A 151 -18.93 0.50 5.26
CA SER A 151 -18.95 1.18 3.95
C SER A 151 -19.96 0.49 3.03
N GLY A 152 -20.94 1.24 2.53
CA GLY A 152 -22.10 0.67 1.83
C GLY A 152 -21.76 -0.04 0.51
N ASN A 153 -20.73 0.41 -0.21
CA ASN A 153 -20.27 -0.18 -1.46
C ASN A 153 -18.89 0.39 -1.87
N ASN A 154 -18.31 -0.21 -2.91
CA ASN A 154 -17.19 0.33 -3.66
C ASN A 154 -17.67 1.07 -4.92
N GLU A 155 -17.26 2.34 -5.03
CA GLU A 155 -17.34 3.23 -6.19
C GLU A 155 -18.73 3.52 -6.77
N ASN A 156 -19.83 2.98 -6.23
CA ASN A 156 -21.13 3.13 -6.89
C ASN A 156 -21.67 4.57 -6.80
N GLU A 157 -21.27 5.37 -5.79
CA GLU A 157 -21.57 6.81 -5.78
C GLU A 157 -20.89 7.51 -6.96
N ALA A 158 -19.59 7.30 -7.15
CA ALA A 158 -18.81 7.85 -8.26
C ALA A 158 -19.33 7.37 -9.62
N ALA A 159 -19.56 6.06 -9.77
CA ALA A 159 -19.99 5.44 -11.01
C ALA A 159 -21.34 5.97 -11.49
N LEU A 160 -22.28 6.18 -10.57
CA LEU A 160 -23.59 6.76 -10.89
C LEU A 160 -23.49 8.24 -11.23
N MET A 161 -22.78 9.04 -10.41
CA MET A 161 -22.75 10.50 -10.57
C MET A 161 -21.88 10.96 -11.74
N LEU A 162 -20.87 10.18 -12.09
CA LEU A 162 -20.05 10.40 -13.30
C LEU A 162 -20.53 9.58 -14.51
N ASN A 163 -21.64 8.87 -14.36
CA ASN A 163 -22.31 8.10 -15.41
C ASN A 163 -21.40 7.11 -16.17
N TRP A 164 -20.61 6.31 -15.45
CA TRP A 164 -19.68 5.33 -16.04
C TRP A 164 -20.36 4.33 -16.99
N TYR A 165 -21.63 4.04 -16.76
CA TYR A 165 -22.42 3.07 -17.53
C TYR A 165 -23.15 3.69 -18.73
N ASN A 166 -22.93 4.97 -19.04
CA ASN A 166 -23.61 5.69 -20.13
C ASN A 166 -25.14 5.59 -20.05
N ILE A 167 -25.69 5.75 -18.85
CA ILE A 167 -27.13 5.75 -18.57
C ILE A 167 -27.81 6.89 -19.32
N ASP A 168 -28.92 6.59 -19.97
CA ASP A 168 -29.80 7.60 -20.55
C ASP A 168 -30.36 8.51 -19.45
N VAL A 169 -30.25 9.83 -19.64
CA VAL A 169 -30.68 10.85 -18.67
C VAL A 169 -32.13 10.65 -18.20
N ARG A 170 -33.02 10.11 -19.06
CA ARG A 170 -34.43 9.81 -18.72
C ARG A 170 -34.59 8.74 -17.66
N HIS A 171 -33.57 7.91 -17.44
CA HIS A 171 -33.56 6.82 -16.47
C HIS A 171 -32.68 7.11 -15.25
N LEU A 172 -31.89 8.18 -15.26
CA LEU A 172 -30.96 8.53 -14.19
C LEU A 172 -31.67 8.63 -12.82
N ASP A 173 -32.83 9.29 -12.78
CA ASP A 173 -33.65 9.42 -11.56
C ASP A 173 -34.06 8.06 -10.98
N THR A 174 -34.25 7.03 -11.82
CA THR A 174 -34.56 5.69 -11.35
C THR A 174 -33.38 5.09 -10.61
N TYR A 175 -32.18 5.14 -11.21
CA TYR A 175 -30.97 4.60 -10.58
C TYR A 175 -30.56 5.38 -9.32
N ILE A 176 -30.80 6.69 -9.27
CA ILE A 176 -30.63 7.50 -8.06
C ILE A 176 -31.56 6.99 -6.94
N ARG A 177 -32.84 6.75 -7.24
CA ARG A 177 -33.78 6.18 -6.25
C ARG A 177 -33.38 4.78 -5.83
N ASP A 178 -32.93 3.96 -6.77
CA ASP A 178 -32.49 2.58 -6.49
C ASP A 178 -31.26 2.55 -5.58
N TYR A 179 -30.28 3.43 -5.83
CA TYR A 179 -29.12 3.63 -4.97
C TYR A 179 -29.54 3.98 -3.54
N VAL A 180 -30.40 4.99 -3.38
CA VAL A 180 -30.86 5.43 -2.04
C VAL A 180 -31.66 4.31 -1.35
N ARG A 181 -32.54 3.63 -2.09
CA ARG A 181 -33.33 2.52 -1.55
C ARG A 181 -32.45 1.38 -1.03
N LEU A 182 -31.40 1.01 -1.77
CA LEU A 182 -30.48 -0.06 -1.39
C LEU A 182 -29.56 0.37 -0.24
N TYR A 183 -28.76 1.42 -0.43
CA TYR A 183 -27.67 1.72 0.51
C TYR A 183 -28.14 2.49 1.75
N VAL A 184 -29.23 3.26 1.66
CA VAL A 184 -29.69 4.13 2.74
C VAL A 184 -30.92 3.55 3.43
N GLU A 185 -31.99 3.30 2.68
CA GLU A 185 -33.27 2.86 3.25
C GLU A 185 -33.23 1.40 3.72
N ASN A 186 -32.28 0.61 3.20
CA ASN A 186 -32.04 -0.77 3.59
C ASN A 186 -30.72 -0.94 4.37
N ILE A 187 -29.55 -0.94 3.73
CA ILE A 187 -28.27 -1.32 4.35
C ILE A 187 -27.96 -0.42 5.56
N ARG A 188 -27.89 0.90 5.37
CA ARG A 188 -27.65 1.85 6.46
C ARG A 188 -28.67 1.74 7.59
N LYS A 189 -29.96 1.56 7.25
CA LYS A 189 -31.03 1.42 8.24
C LYS A 189 -30.83 0.18 9.12
N ILE A 190 -30.44 -0.95 8.52
CA ILE A 190 -30.14 -2.19 9.26
C ILE A 190 -28.90 -2.00 10.12
N VAL A 191 -27.81 -1.47 9.56
CA VAL A 191 -26.55 -1.21 10.29
C VAL A 191 -26.83 -0.34 11.52
N LEU A 192 -27.45 0.83 11.37
CA LEU A 192 -27.71 1.74 12.50
C LEU A 192 -28.76 1.23 13.48
N GLY A 193 -29.59 0.25 13.08
CA GLY A 193 -30.48 -0.49 13.98
C GLY A 193 -29.73 -1.47 14.89
N GLU A 194 -28.60 -2.01 14.41
CA GLU A 194 -27.83 -3.06 15.08
C GLU A 194 -26.53 -2.55 15.75
N ASP A 195 -25.89 -1.53 15.19
CA ASP A 195 -24.61 -0.98 15.61
C ASP A 195 -24.56 0.55 15.40
N LYS A 196 -24.38 1.28 16.50
CA LYS A 196 -24.13 2.73 16.50
C LYS A 196 -22.75 3.08 17.07
N THR A 197 -21.90 2.07 17.27
CA THR A 197 -20.56 2.24 17.85
C THR A 197 -19.49 2.56 16.81
N ARG A 198 -19.84 2.53 15.52
CA ARG A 198 -18.97 2.77 14.37
C ARG A 198 -19.63 3.74 13.39
N PRO A 199 -18.84 4.54 12.66
CA PRO A 199 -19.32 5.30 11.52
C PRO A 199 -19.83 4.39 10.39
N PHE A 200 -20.75 4.94 9.59
CA PHE A 200 -21.23 4.35 8.35
C PHE A 200 -21.09 5.38 7.24
N ILE A 201 -20.43 5.00 6.15
CA ILE A 201 -20.36 5.76 4.90
C ILE A 201 -21.13 5.02 3.80
N THR A 202 -21.75 5.75 2.88
CA THR A 202 -22.61 5.14 1.84
C THR A 202 -21.82 4.49 0.70
N SER A 203 -20.62 5.00 0.39
CA SER A 203 -19.74 4.55 -0.70
C SER A 203 -18.28 4.87 -0.35
N SER A 204 -17.35 4.30 -1.10
CA SER A 204 -15.92 4.65 -1.14
C SER A 204 -15.52 4.75 -2.63
N PRO A 205 -15.11 5.92 -3.15
CA PRO A 205 -14.99 7.19 -2.45
C PRO A 205 -16.36 7.81 -2.15
N THR A 206 -16.37 8.73 -1.19
CA THR A 206 -17.54 9.57 -0.86
C THR A 206 -17.09 10.90 -0.26
N ASN A 207 -17.98 11.91 -0.24
CA ASN A 207 -17.74 13.18 0.48
C ASN A 207 -18.28 13.16 1.93
N GLY A 208 -18.64 11.98 2.45
CA GLY A 208 -19.05 11.80 3.85
C GLY A 208 -20.32 12.58 4.20
N VAL A 209 -20.32 13.37 5.28
CA VAL A 209 -21.48 14.19 5.66
C VAL A 209 -21.93 15.16 4.57
N LYS A 210 -21.04 15.53 3.65
CA LYS A 210 -21.40 16.38 2.51
C LYS A 210 -22.25 15.62 1.50
N SER A 211 -21.92 14.38 1.15
CA SER A 211 -22.79 13.51 0.33
C SER A 211 -24.16 13.34 0.97
N ILE A 212 -24.23 13.15 2.30
CA ILE A 212 -25.53 13.07 3.02
C ILE A 212 -26.38 14.34 2.81
N ARG A 213 -25.77 15.53 2.93
CA ARG A 213 -26.46 16.82 2.72
C ARG A 213 -26.92 17.03 1.29
N GLU A 214 -26.29 16.36 0.33
CA GLU A 214 -26.60 16.42 -1.09
C GLU A 214 -27.59 15.32 -1.54
N GLY A 215 -28.16 14.58 -0.59
CA GLY A 215 -29.09 13.49 -0.91
C GLY A 215 -28.40 12.18 -1.22
N TRP A 216 -27.28 11.89 -0.53
CA TRP A 216 -26.49 10.64 -0.54
C TRP A 216 -25.57 10.44 -1.73
N LEU A 217 -25.70 11.26 -2.76
CA LEU A 217 -24.90 11.18 -3.98
C LEU A 217 -24.31 12.56 -4.27
N SER A 218 -23.01 12.71 -4.07
CA SER A 218 -22.35 13.99 -4.35
C SER A 218 -22.16 14.18 -5.86
N PRO A 219 -22.37 15.40 -6.41
CA PRO A 219 -22.04 15.70 -7.81
C PRO A 219 -20.56 15.53 -8.15
N ASN A 220 -19.67 15.60 -7.15
CA ASN A 220 -18.24 15.34 -7.33
C ASN A 220 -17.70 14.50 -6.16
N PRO A 221 -17.84 13.16 -6.21
CA PRO A 221 -17.37 12.27 -5.14
C PRO A 221 -15.84 12.22 -4.99
N TYR A 222 -15.08 12.79 -5.93
CA TYR A 222 -13.62 12.91 -5.88
C TYR A 222 -13.15 14.29 -5.38
N ASP A 223 -13.99 15.06 -4.68
CA ASP A 223 -13.61 16.37 -4.12
C ASP A 223 -12.60 16.18 -2.98
N THR A 224 -11.35 16.59 -3.22
CA THR A 224 -10.24 16.47 -2.26
C THR A 224 -10.43 17.24 -0.95
N ASN A 225 -11.46 18.11 -0.87
CA ASN A 225 -11.77 18.90 0.32
C ASN A 225 -12.67 18.17 1.33
N PHE A 226 -13.23 17.02 0.98
CA PHE A 226 -14.09 16.19 1.83
C PHE A 226 -13.66 14.73 1.74
N GLY A 227 -14.15 13.91 2.68
CA GLY A 227 -14.24 12.48 2.42
C GLY A 227 -12.93 11.75 2.08
N ASP A 228 -13.06 10.72 1.25
CA ASP A 228 -11.95 9.94 0.72
C ASP A 228 -11.95 9.93 -0.81
N VAL A 229 -10.80 9.63 -1.42
CA VAL A 229 -10.67 9.53 -2.88
C VAL A 229 -9.97 8.22 -3.29
N HIS A 230 -10.29 7.76 -4.49
CA HIS A 230 -9.49 6.77 -5.21
C HIS A 230 -8.69 7.49 -6.31
N PHE A 231 -7.41 7.15 -6.51
CA PHE A 231 -6.57 7.82 -7.50
C PHE A 231 -5.75 6.82 -8.33
N TYR A 232 -5.90 6.89 -9.65
CA TYR A 232 -5.14 6.10 -10.61
C TYR A 232 -4.72 6.99 -11.78
N ASP A 233 -3.42 7.05 -12.07
CA ASP A 233 -2.87 7.74 -13.23
C ASP A 233 -1.71 6.94 -13.82
N TYR A 234 -1.95 6.40 -15.02
CA TYR A 234 -0.99 5.55 -15.74
C TYR A 234 -0.22 6.31 -16.82
N VAL A 235 -0.53 7.60 -17.04
CA VAL A 235 0.04 8.41 -18.12
C VAL A 235 1.07 9.40 -17.59
N SER A 236 0.75 10.12 -16.51
CA SER A 236 1.66 11.11 -15.95
C SER A 236 2.86 10.46 -15.28
N ASP A 237 3.98 11.20 -15.21
CA ASP A 237 5.17 10.76 -14.50
C ASP A 237 4.88 10.52 -13.01
N CYS A 238 4.99 9.27 -12.56
CA CYS A 238 4.73 8.88 -11.17
C CYS A 238 5.78 9.41 -10.18
N TRP A 239 6.91 9.95 -10.63
CA TRP A 239 7.89 10.67 -9.79
C TRP A 239 7.50 12.14 -9.61
N ASP A 240 6.63 12.70 -10.46
CA ASP A 240 6.07 14.04 -10.26
C ASP A 240 4.90 14.00 -9.28
N TRP A 241 5.23 14.13 -7.99
CA TRP A 241 4.26 14.11 -6.90
C TRP A 241 3.13 15.16 -7.00
N LYS A 242 3.23 16.13 -7.91
CA LYS A 242 2.20 17.17 -8.10
C LYS A 242 0.95 16.65 -8.80
N THR A 243 1.04 15.51 -9.46
CA THR A 243 -0.11 14.82 -10.08
C THR A 243 -1.05 14.25 -9.03
N PHE A 244 -0.52 13.88 -7.86
CA PHE A 244 -1.28 13.26 -6.79
C PHE A 244 -2.22 14.25 -6.08
N PRO A 245 -3.47 13.85 -5.80
CA PRO A 245 -4.43 14.68 -5.11
C PRO A 245 -4.04 14.84 -3.64
N LYS A 246 -3.98 16.09 -3.15
CA LYS A 246 -3.77 16.36 -1.72
C LYS A 246 -5.09 16.24 -0.94
N ALA A 247 -5.70 15.06 -0.97
CA ALA A 247 -6.99 14.75 -0.37
C ALA A 247 -6.93 14.56 1.16
N ARG A 248 -8.10 14.49 1.81
CA ARG A 248 -8.21 14.19 3.24
C ARG A 248 -7.86 12.74 3.57
N PHE A 249 -8.21 11.83 2.68
CA PHE A 249 -7.94 10.40 2.82
C PHE A 249 -7.85 9.76 1.45
N VAL A 250 -6.93 8.82 1.26
CA VAL A 250 -6.80 8.08 0.00
C VAL A 250 -7.00 6.60 0.30
N SER A 251 -8.19 6.09 -0.02
CA SER A 251 -8.63 4.72 0.27
C SER A 251 -8.26 3.73 -0.84
N GLU A 252 -7.93 4.23 -2.03
CA GLU A 252 -7.30 3.46 -3.10
C GLU A 252 -6.32 4.30 -3.92
N TYR A 253 -5.19 3.70 -4.26
CA TYR A 253 -4.25 4.19 -5.27
C TYR A 253 -3.25 3.10 -5.62
N GLY A 254 -2.78 3.02 -6.86
CA GLY A 254 -1.75 2.04 -7.17
C GLY A 254 -1.28 1.98 -8.62
N TYR A 255 -0.19 1.22 -8.79
CA TYR A 255 0.43 0.90 -10.08
C TYR A 255 0.53 -0.62 -10.25
N GLN A 256 0.37 -1.11 -11.48
CA GLN A 256 0.42 -2.54 -11.79
C GLN A 256 1.88 -3.05 -11.88
N SER A 257 2.12 -4.31 -11.53
CA SER A 257 3.35 -5.04 -11.83
C SER A 257 3.09 -6.52 -12.12
N TRP A 258 4.02 -7.17 -12.82
CA TRP A 258 4.02 -8.62 -12.96
C TRP A 258 4.51 -9.33 -11.69
N PRO A 259 3.93 -10.49 -11.32
CA PRO A 259 4.49 -11.36 -10.29
C PRO A 259 5.80 -11.99 -10.77
N SER A 260 6.60 -12.49 -9.83
CA SER A 260 7.87 -13.16 -10.07
C SER A 260 7.72 -14.33 -11.04
N PHE A 261 8.78 -14.61 -11.79
CA PHE A 261 8.83 -15.77 -12.67
C PHE A 261 8.52 -17.08 -11.92
N SER A 262 9.01 -17.25 -10.69
CA SER A 262 8.75 -18.44 -9.87
C SER A 262 7.27 -18.66 -9.52
N THR A 263 6.46 -17.61 -9.59
CA THR A 263 5.02 -17.71 -9.41
C THR A 263 4.35 -18.09 -10.74
N LEU A 264 4.79 -17.49 -11.85
CA LEU A 264 4.26 -17.76 -13.19
C LEU A 264 4.61 -19.16 -13.71
N GLU A 265 5.82 -19.67 -13.45
CA GLU A 265 6.30 -20.96 -13.98
C GLU A 265 5.42 -22.14 -13.54
N LYS A 266 4.71 -22.01 -12.41
CA LYS A 266 3.80 -23.04 -11.88
C LYS A 266 2.55 -23.25 -12.72
N VAL A 267 2.21 -22.29 -13.59
CA VAL A 267 0.96 -22.25 -14.37
C VAL A 267 1.19 -21.88 -15.83
N SER A 268 2.42 -22.00 -16.32
CA SER A 268 2.83 -21.65 -17.69
C SER A 268 3.87 -22.64 -18.24
N THR A 269 4.09 -22.63 -19.55
CA THR A 269 5.11 -23.44 -20.24
C THR A 269 6.18 -22.55 -20.89
N GLU A 270 7.25 -23.14 -21.42
CA GLU A 270 8.37 -22.38 -22.01
C GLU A 270 7.94 -21.40 -23.13
N GLU A 271 6.93 -21.77 -23.92
CA GLU A 271 6.40 -20.91 -25.01
C GLU A 271 5.63 -19.68 -24.48
N ASP A 272 5.21 -19.70 -23.22
CA ASP A 272 4.47 -18.61 -22.58
C ASP A 272 5.40 -17.51 -22.06
N TRP A 273 6.69 -17.79 -21.88
CA TRP A 273 7.66 -16.95 -21.16
C TRP A 273 8.16 -15.76 -21.99
N SER A 274 7.20 -14.95 -22.42
CA SER A 274 7.41 -13.68 -23.11
C SER A 274 6.33 -12.70 -22.68
N TYR A 275 6.71 -11.43 -22.53
CA TYR A 275 5.79 -10.34 -22.14
C TYR A 275 4.65 -10.13 -23.16
N LYS A 276 4.85 -10.60 -24.41
CA LYS A 276 3.89 -10.49 -25.51
C LYS A 276 3.29 -11.84 -25.91
N SER A 277 3.50 -12.89 -25.12
CA SER A 277 2.92 -14.21 -25.41
C SER A 277 1.39 -14.17 -25.31
N ARG A 278 0.74 -15.16 -25.92
CA ARG A 278 -0.72 -15.32 -25.83
C ARG A 278 -1.15 -15.52 -24.37
N PHE A 279 -0.38 -16.28 -23.61
CA PHE A 279 -0.59 -16.45 -22.17
C PHE A 279 -0.51 -15.12 -21.44
N SER A 280 0.56 -14.34 -21.64
CA SER A 280 0.75 -13.11 -20.88
C SER A 280 -0.34 -12.08 -21.16
N LEU A 281 -0.77 -11.99 -22.42
CA LEU A 281 -1.88 -11.13 -22.83
C LEU A 281 -3.23 -11.65 -22.29
N HIS A 282 -3.41 -12.96 -22.20
CA HIS A 282 -4.62 -13.56 -21.62
C HIS A 282 -4.72 -13.33 -20.11
N ARG A 283 -3.60 -13.37 -19.39
CA ARG A 283 -3.55 -13.13 -17.93
C ARG A 283 -3.76 -11.66 -17.56
N GLN A 284 -3.54 -10.74 -18.49
CA GLN A 284 -3.75 -9.31 -18.26
C GLN A 284 -5.24 -8.96 -18.36
N HIS A 285 -5.84 -8.56 -17.24
CA HIS A 285 -7.26 -8.19 -17.14
C HIS A 285 -7.48 -6.69 -16.95
N HIS A 286 -6.42 -5.90 -16.95
CA HIS A 286 -6.47 -4.44 -17.05
C HIS A 286 -6.31 -4.03 -18.51
N GLU A 287 -7.20 -3.18 -18.99
CA GLU A 287 -7.13 -2.66 -20.36
C GLU A 287 -5.78 -1.96 -20.56
N ASN A 288 -5.04 -2.35 -21.60
CA ASN A 288 -3.74 -1.76 -21.95
C ASN A 288 -2.63 -1.87 -20.87
N GLY A 289 -2.85 -2.58 -19.76
CA GLY A 289 -1.94 -2.56 -18.59
C GLY A 289 -0.50 -2.95 -18.88
N ASN A 290 -0.27 -3.89 -19.81
CA ASN A 290 1.09 -4.25 -20.21
C ASN A 290 1.86 -3.08 -20.85
N ASN A 291 1.20 -2.25 -21.66
CA ASN A 291 1.84 -1.09 -22.27
C ASN A 291 2.01 0.03 -21.24
N GLU A 292 1.02 0.26 -20.38
CA GLU A 292 1.09 1.27 -19.32
C GLU A 292 2.26 1.03 -18.36
N MET A 293 2.48 -0.23 -17.94
CA MET A 293 3.63 -0.60 -17.12
C MET A 293 4.96 -0.29 -17.81
N LEU A 294 5.08 -0.57 -19.10
CA LEU A 294 6.30 -0.29 -19.86
C LEU A 294 6.51 1.21 -20.10
N LEU A 295 5.44 1.96 -20.41
CA LEU A 295 5.50 3.40 -20.59
C LEU A 295 5.96 4.10 -19.31
N GLN A 296 5.41 3.71 -18.15
CA GLN A 296 5.87 4.24 -16.87
C GLN A 296 7.32 3.86 -16.56
N ALA A 297 7.72 2.61 -16.82
CA ALA A 297 9.11 2.19 -16.63
C ALA A 297 10.07 3.00 -17.53
N GLU A 298 9.70 3.23 -18.80
CA GLU A 298 10.51 3.99 -19.76
C GLU A 298 10.76 5.45 -19.36
N LEU A 299 9.93 6.06 -18.51
CA LEU A 299 10.14 7.44 -18.04
C LEU A 299 11.48 7.59 -17.32
N HIS A 300 11.86 6.61 -16.48
CA HIS A 300 13.07 6.71 -15.66
C HIS A 300 14.09 5.60 -15.88
N PHE A 301 13.74 4.51 -16.58
CA PHE A 301 14.58 3.34 -16.78
C PHE A 301 14.76 3.02 -18.26
N LYS A 302 15.80 2.24 -18.58
CA LYS A 302 15.95 1.65 -19.92
C LYS A 302 15.25 0.30 -19.92
N LEU A 303 14.49 0.00 -20.96
CA LEU A 303 13.90 -1.32 -21.12
C LEU A 303 15.00 -2.38 -21.31
N PRO A 304 14.75 -3.64 -20.90
CA PRO A 304 15.71 -4.72 -21.03
C PRO A 304 16.17 -4.94 -22.47
N GLN A 305 17.46 -5.18 -22.66
CA GLN A 305 18.09 -5.32 -23.99
C GLN A 305 18.58 -6.74 -24.30
N SER A 306 18.30 -7.71 -23.42
CA SER A 306 18.72 -9.10 -23.60
C SER A 306 18.18 -9.71 -24.91
N THR A 307 19.05 -10.41 -25.64
CA THR A 307 18.67 -11.20 -26.82
C THR A 307 18.12 -12.59 -26.45
N ASP A 308 18.40 -13.09 -25.24
CA ASP A 308 17.75 -14.29 -24.69
C ASP A 308 16.31 -13.93 -24.26
N PRO A 309 15.28 -14.54 -24.87
CA PRO A 309 13.88 -14.24 -24.58
C PRO A 309 13.50 -14.48 -23.12
N LEU A 310 14.02 -15.54 -22.49
CA LEU A 310 13.69 -15.86 -21.10
C LEU A 310 14.28 -14.82 -20.15
N ARG A 311 15.55 -14.46 -20.36
CA ARG A 311 16.18 -13.37 -19.61
C ARG A 311 15.46 -12.04 -19.83
N ALA A 312 15.10 -11.69 -21.06
CA ALA A 312 14.34 -10.47 -21.36
C ALA A 312 12.99 -10.44 -20.62
N PHE A 313 12.29 -11.58 -20.53
CA PHE A 313 11.04 -11.69 -19.79
C PHE A 313 11.25 -11.49 -18.28
N LYS A 314 12.21 -12.18 -17.67
CA LYS A 314 12.54 -12.02 -16.24
C LYS A 314 12.98 -10.60 -15.89
N ASP A 315 13.80 -9.99 -16.74
CA ASP A 315 14.28 -8.62 -16.56
C ASP A 315 13.14 -7.61 -16.70
N THR A 316 12.17 -7.87 -17.58
CA THR A 316 10.96 -7.04 -17.72
C THR A 316 10.10 -7.15 -16.46
N ILE A 317 9.87 -8.36 -15.94
CA ILE A 317 9.13 -8.56 -14.68
C ILE A 317 9.78 -7.75 -13.55
N TYR A 318 11.09 -7.93 -13.36
CA TYR A 318 11.87 -7.18 -12.37
C TYR A 318 11.67 -5.66 -12.54
N LEU A 319 11.76 -5.16 -13.77
CA LEU A 319 11.59 -3.73 -14.04
C LEU A 319 10.17 -3.23 -13.73
N THR A 320 9.12 -4.01 -14.02
CA THR A 320 7.75 -3.62 -13.64
C THR A 320 7.56 -3.56 -12.12
N GLN A 321 8.22 -4.43 -11.35
CA GLN A 321 8.20 -4.37 -9.89
C GLN A 321 9.01 -3.19 -9.35
N VAL A 322 10.15 -2.85 -9.96
CA VAL A 322 10.92 -1.63 -9.64
C VAL A 322 10.09 -0.38 -9.86
N MET A 323 9.42 -0.28 -11.02
CA MET A 323 8.54 0.83 -11.35
C MET A 323 7.41 0.94 -10.32
N GLN A 324 6.67 -0.15 -10.07
CA GLN A 324 5.58 -0.16 -9.09
C GLN A 324 6.05 0.27 -7.70
N ALA A 325 7.12 -0.33 -7.19
CA ALA A 325 7.64 -0.04 -5.86
C ALA A 325 8.03 1.44 -5.71
N GLN A 326 8.68 2.01 -6.72
CA GLN A 326 9.11 3.41 -6.70
C GLN A 326 7.95 4.38 -6.87
N CYS A 327 6.98 4.10 -7.76
CA CYS A 327 5.80 4.95 -7.95
C CYS A 327 4.94 5.01 -6.68
N VAL A 328 4.59 3.85 -6.11
CA VAL A 328 3.77 3.77 -4.90
C VAL A 328 4.51 4.35 -3.69
N LYS A 329 5.85 4.24 -3.61
CA LYS A 329 6.64 4.94 -2.59
C LYS A 329 6.50 6.45 -2.72
N THR A 330 6.71 7.01 -3.90
CA THR A 330 6.61 8.47 -4.11
C THR A 330 5.23 8.98 -3.72
N GLU A 331 4.18 8.27 -4.14
CA GLU A 331 2.79 8.60 -3.85
C GLU A 331 2.45 8.47 -2.36
N THR A 332 2.82 7.35 -1.72
CA THR A 332 2.56 7.14 -0.29
C THR A 332 3.31 8.15 0.56
N GLU A 333 4.57 8.42 0.25
CA GLU A 333 5.36 9.41 0.98
C GLU A 333 4.79 10.83 0.85
N PHE A 334 4.20 11.17 -0.31
CA PHE A 334 3.46 12.42 -0.51
C PHE A 334 2.23 12.50 0.42
N TYR A 335 1.42 11.45 0.53
CA TYR A 335 0.28 11.43 1.45
C TYR A 335 0.73 11.51 2.92
N ARG A 336 1.77 10.75 3.27
CA ARG A 336 2.35 10.72 4.63
C ARG A 336 2.83 12.10 5.08
N ARG A 337 3.54 12.84 4.23
CA ARG A 337 4.01 14.20 4.58
C ARG A 337 2.91 15.26 4.54
N SER A 338 1.78 14.99 3.87
CA SER A 338 0.66 15.93 3.72
C SER A 338 -0.28 15.97 4.93
N ARG A 339 -0.01 15.18 5.99
CA ARG A 339 -0.91 15.02 7.13
C ARG A 339 -1.09 16.22 8.04
N SER A 340 -0.11 17.12 8.11
CA SER A 340 -0.10 18.25 9.05
C SER A 340 -0.11 19.61 8.37
N GLU A 341 0.12 19.65 7.05
CA GLU A 341 0.19 20.89 6.28
C GLU A 341 -1.12 21.16 5.54
N ILE A 342 -1.41 22.45 5.34
CA ILE A 342 -2.38 22.95 4.36
C ILE A 342 -1.62 23.77 3.32
N VAL A 343 -1.62 23.31 2.06
CA VAL A 343 -0.96 23.96 0.92
C VAL A 343 -1.98 24.13 -0.20
N ASN A 344 -2.08 25.34 -0.76
CA ASN A 344 -3.09 25.68 -1.77
C ASN A 344 -4.51 25.28 -1.35
N ARG A 345 -4.81 25.49 -0.05
CA ARG A 345 -6.09 25.17 0.60
C ARG A 345 -6.42 23.67 0.66
N GLN A 346 -5.49 22.77 0.38
CA GLN A 346 -5.66 21.31 0.47
C GLN A 346 -4.63 20.72 1.46
N GLY A 347 -4.86 19.52 1.99
CA GLY A 347 -3.99 18.93 3.00
C GLY A 347 -4.74 18.20 4.11
N HIS A 348 -4.04 17.97 5.22
CA HIS A 348 -4.52 17.18 6.35
C HIS A 348 -4.89 15.75 5.95
N THR A 349 -4.04 15.13 5.12
CA THR A 349 -4.22 13.74 4.67
C THR A 349 -4.02 12.77 5.85
N MET A 350 -5.02 11.95 6.15
CA MET A 350 -5.02 11.09 7.35
C MET A 350 -5.20 9.60 7.06
N GLY A 351 -4.97 9.19 5.81
CA GLY A 351 -4.78 7.78 5.49
C GLY A 351 -4.35 7.56 4.06
N ALA A 352 -3.68 6.43 3.87
CA ALA A 352 -3.17 5.96 2.59
C ALA A 352 -3.28 4.43 2.56
N LEU A 353 -4.30 3.93 1.85
CA LEU A 353 -4.55 2.51 1.62
C LEU A 353 -4.33 2.21 0.13
N TYR A 354 -3.18 1.62 -0.23
CA TYR A 354 -2.92 1.36 -1.64
C TYR A 354 -3.77 0.19 -2.18
N TRP A 355 -4.12 0.25 -3.44
CA TRP A 355 -4.66 -0.86 -4.22
C TRP A 355 -3.48 -1.61 -4.83
N GLN A 356 -3.25 -2.89 -4.54
CA GLN A 356 -3.95 -3.77 -3.58
C GLN A 356 -2.94 -4.59 -2.76
N LEU A 357 -3.39 -5.29 -1.70
CA LEU A 357 -2.52 -6.11 -0.87
C LEU A 357 -2.05 -7.36 -1.63
N ASN A 358 -3.01 -8.25 -1.95
CA ASN A 358 -2.77 -9.64 -2.34
C ASN A 358 -3.38 -9.97 -3.69
N ASP A 359 -2.89 -11.05 -4.31
CA ASP A 359 -3.42 -11.61 -5.56
C ASP A 359 -4.35 -12.80 -5.29
N ILE A 360 -5.40 -12.91 -6.12
CA ILE A 360 -6.31 -14.07 -6.15
C ILE A 360 -5.76 -15.23 -7.00
N TRP A 361 -4.85 -14.94 -7.94
CA TRP A 361 -4.22 -15.91 -8.85
C TRP A 361 -2.96 -15.31 -9.53
N GLN A 362 -2.21 -16.08 -10.32
CA GLN A 362 -0.97 -15.63 -10.96
C GLN A 362 -1.22 -14.78 -12.22
N ALA A 363 -1.29 -13.46 -12.06
CA ALA A 363 -1.50 -12.49 -13.12
C ALA A 363 -0.82 -11.14 -12.79
N PRO A 364 -0.57 -10.25 -13.78
CA PRO A 364 -0.18 -8.88 -13.47
C PRO A 364 -1.30 -8.16 -12.72
N SER A 365 -0.95 -7.45 -11.67
CA SER A 365 -1.89 -6.81 -10.75
C SER A 365 -1.24 -5.67 -10.00
N TRP A 366 -2.03 -4.93 -9.23
CA TRP A 366 -1.55 -3.91 -8.32
C TRP A 366 -1.08 -4.49 -6.97
N ALA A 367 -1.09 -5.82 -6.81
CA ALA A 367 -0.75 -6.45 -5.56
C ALA A 367 0.72 -6.26 -5.20
N SER A 368 1.00 -6.23 -3.91
CA SER A 368 2.36 -6.31 -3.34
C SER A 368 2.70 -7.73 -2.89
N LEU A 369 1.69 -8.56 -2.60
CA LEU A 369 1.81 -9.98 -2.30
C LEU A 369 1.28 -10.80 -3.48
N GLU A 370 2.15 -11.60 -4.09
CA GLU A 370 1.81 -12.51 -5.17
C GLU A 370 0.88 -13.62 -4.66
N TYR A 371 0.19 -14.32 -5.57
CA TYR A 371 -0.60 -15.47 -5.19
C TYR A 371 0.31 -16.55 -4.57
N GLY A 372 -0.07 -17.03 -3.38
CA GLY A 372 0.78 -17.87 -2.54
C GLY A 372 1.62 -17.10 -1.49
N GLY A 373 1.49 -15.78 -1.43
CA GLY A 373 2.01 -14.93 -0.36
C GLY A 373 3.40 -14.33 -0.59
N LYS A 374 4.10 -14.72 -1.66
CA LYS A 374 5.46 -14.22 -1.95
C LYS A 374 5.47 -12.69 -2.10
N TRP A 375 6.42 -12.03 -1.46
CA TRP A 375 6.54 -10.57 -1.50
C TRP A 375 7.11 -10.09 -2.83
N LYS A 376 6.38 -9.20 -3.51
CA LYS A 376 6.94 -8.33 -4.57
C LYS A 376 7.81 -7.25 -3.95
N MET A 377 8.60 -6.57 -4.78
CA MET A 377 9.43 -5.42 -4.35
C MET A 377 8.62 -4.35 -3.61
N LEU A 378 7.37 -4.10 -4.02
CA LEU A 378 6.49 -3.14 -3.37
C LEU A 378 6.27 -3.43 -1.87
N HIS A 379 6.17 -4.71 -1.46
CA HIS A 379 5.89 -5.03 -0.06
C HIS A 379 7.08 -4.72 0.87
N TYR A 380 8.31 -4.90 0.36
CA TYR A 380 9.52 -4.44 1.05
C TYR A 380 9.54 -2.92 1.17
N PHE A 381 9.18 -2.20 0.10
CA PHE A 381 9.07 -0.74 0.16
C PHE A 381 8.00 -0.28 1.16
N ALA A 382 6.89 -1.01 1.28
CA ALA A 382 5.83 -0.71 2.25
C ALA A 382 6.33 -0.75 3.70
N GLN A 383 7.16 -1.72 4.04
CA GLN A 383 7.82 -1.78 5.34
C GLN A 383 8.56 -0.47 5.66
N HIS A 384 9.20 0.14 4.67
CA HIS A 384 9.94 1.40 4.85
C HIS A 384 9.02 2.62 4.89
N PHE A 385 8.15 2.83 3.89
CA PHE A 385 7.33 4.04 3.82
C PHE A 385 6.19 4.09 4.85
N PHE A 386 5.85 2.95 5.47
CA PHE A 386 4.95 2.87 6.62
C PHE A 386 5.66 2.79 7.97
N ALA A 387 6.99 2.95 8.03
CA ALA A 387 7.71 3.01 9.29
C ALA A 387 7.14 4.10 10.22
N PRO A 388 7.10 3.87 11.56
CA PRO A 388 6.58 4.85 12.52
C PRO A 388 7.33 6.18 12.55
N LEU A 389 8.58 6.20 12.09
CA LEU A 389 9.38 7.41 11.90
C LEU A 389 10.07 7.32 10.54
N LEU A 390 9.83 8.31 9.69
CA LEU A 390 10.30 8.29 8.29
C LEU A 390 10.74 9.70 7.85
N PRO A 391 11.96 9.89 7.34
CA PRO A 391 12.28 11.06 6.54
C PRO A 391 11.81 10.86 5.09
N VAL A 392 11.18 11.88 4.51
CA VAL A 392 10.68 11.91 3.13
C VAL A 392 11.37 13.03 2.37
N GLY A 393 12.10 12.69 1.31
CA GLY A 393 12.81 13.65 0.46
C GLY A 393 12.07 13.88 -0.85
N PHE A 394 11.98 15.13 -1.29
CA PHE A 394 11.40 15.48 -2.59
C PHE A 394 11.92 16.84 -3.08
N GLU A 395 11.66 17.16 -4.34
CA GLU A 395 12.00 18.47 -4.91
C GLU A 395 10.77 19.27 -5.30
N ASN A 396 10.85 20.59 -5.14
CA ASN A 396 9.91 21.53 -5.75
C ASN A 396 10.66 22.74 -6.31
N GLN A 397 10.48 23.03 -7.60
CA GLN A 397 11.07 24.20 -8.27
C GLN A 397 12.60 24.32 -8.05
N GLY A 398 13.32 23.18 -8.08
CA GLY A 398 14.79 23.13 -7.93
C GLY A 398 15.31 23.25 -6.50
N VAL A 399 14.43 23.20 -5.50
CA VAL A 399 14.78 23.13 -4.08
C VAL A 399 14.48 21.72 -3.57
N PHE A 400 15.47 21.11 -2.89
CA PHE A 400 15.32 19.82 -2.24
C PHE A 400 14.81 20.02 -0.81
N PHE A 401 13.80 19.25 -0.43
CA PHE A 401 13.16 19.27 0.88
C PHE A 401 13.27 17.91 1.54
N VAL A 402 13.38 17.89 2.87
CA VAL A 402 13.17 16.68 3.67
C VAL A 402 12.14 16.98 4.76
N TYR A 403 11.08 16.18 4.81
CA TYR A 403 10.11 16.16 5.90
C TYR A 403 10.41 14.99 6.83
N GLY A 404 10.18 15.15 8.13
CA GLY A 404 10.10 14.04 9.08
C GLY A 404 8.64 13.74 9.39
N VAL A 405 8.23 12.48 9.25
CA VAL A 405 6.88 12.00 9.55
C VAL A 405 6.94 11.09 10.77
N SER A 406 6.09 11.33 11.77
CA SER A 406 6.00 10.51 12.98
C SER A 406 4.59 9.96 13.20
N ASP A 407 4.49 8.68 13.53
CA ASP A 407 3.28 8.02 14.06
C ASP A 407 3.37 7.80 15.58
N PHE A 408 4.39 8.33 16.26
CA PHE A 408 4.52 8.19 17.71
C PHE A 408 3.50 9.04 18.45
N HIS A 409 3.10 8.59 19.64
CA HIS A 409 2.19 9.32 20.52
C HIS A 409 2.89 10.40 21.37
N LEU A 410 4.22 10.48 21.29
CA LEU A 410 5.05 11.44 21.98
C LEU A 410 5.97 12.14 20.98
N ASP A 411 6.32 13.38 21.29
CA ASP A 411 7.30 14.15 20.53
C ASP A 411 8.63 13.39 20.44
N CYS A 412 9.26 13.45 19.27
CA CYS A 412 10.53 12.79 19.01
C CYS A 412 11.60 13.82 18.65
N ASN A 413 12.68 13.83 19.42
CA ASN A 413 13.87 14.59 19.06
C ASN A 413 14.63 13.82 17.99
N VAL A 414 15.06 14.47 16.92
CA VAL A 414 15.77 13.81 15.83
C VAL A 414 16.86 14.71 15.27
N THR A 415 17.88 14.07 14.72
CA THR A 415 18.88 14.71 13.86
C THR A 415 18.82 14.08 12.48
N LEU A 416 18.72 14.92 11.45
CA LEU A 416 18.74 14.49 10.06
C LEU A 416 20.19 14.45 9.56
N THR A 417 20.57 13.32 8.97
CA THR A 417 21.81 13.21 8.20
C THR A 417 21.47 13.09 6.72
N VAL A 418 22.01 13.97 5.88
CA VAL A 418 21.90 13.95 4.41
C VAL A 418 23.27 13.63 3.83
N ARG A 419 23.35 12.64 2.96
CA ARG A 419 24.57 12.21 2.27
C ARG A 419 24.41 12.29 0.77
N ILE A 420 25.48 12.68 0.10
CA ILE A 420 25.56 12.67 -1.36
C ILE A 420 26.54 11.57 -1.75
N HIS A 421 26.09 10.67 -2.63
CA HIS A 421 26.90 9.60 -3.18
C HIS A 421 27.08 9.84 -4.67
N SER A 422 28.30 9.67 -5.17
CA SER A 422 28.50 9.50 -6.62
C SER A 422 28.21 8.05 -6.98
N TRP A 423 27.63 7.83 -8.16
CA TRP A 423 27.46 6.49 -8.71
C TRP A 423 28.78 5.72 -8.85
N SER A 424 29.90 6.44 -9.01
CA SER A 424 31.24 5.89 -9.19
C SER A 424 31.95 5.49 -7.88
N SER A 425 31.38 5.80 -6.70
CA SER A 425 32.05 5.61 -5.42
C SER A 425 31.11 5.15 -4.31
N LEU A 426 31.51 4.09 -3.61
CA LEU A 426 30.83 3.61 -2.39
C LEU A 426 31.11 4.49 -1.16
N LYS A 427 32.04 5.45 -1.26
CA LYS A 427 32.25 6.45 -0.20
C LYS A 427 31.34 7.66 -0.47
N PRO A 428 30.57 8.12 0.53
CA PRO A 428 29.81 9.36 0.39
C PRO A 428 30.79 10.52 0.10
N LEU A 429 30.44 11.35 -0.88
CA LEU A 429 31.21 12.54 -1.21
C LEU A 429 31.10 13.61 -0.13
N CYS A 430 29.93 13.67 0.50
CA CYS A 430 29.75 14.47 1.69
C CYS A 430 28.61 13.97 2.56
N SER A 431 28.62 14.43 3.82
CA SER A 431 27.62 14.12 4.84
C SER A 431 27.32 15.40 5.61
N LEU A 432 26.09 15.86 5.51
CA LEU A 432 25.56 17.03 6.21
C LEU A 432 24.72 16.51 7.37
N VAL A 433 24.95 17.05 8.56
CA VAL A 433 24.18 16.72 9.77
C VAL A 433 23.51 18.00 10.21
N THR A 434 22.20 17.98 10.36
CA THR A 434 21.44 19.16 10.78
C THR A 434 21.58 19.40 12.28
N GLU A 435 21.07 20.53 12.75
CA GLU A 435 20.75 20.70 14.17
C GLU A 435 19.62 19.74 14.59
N HIS A 436 19.39 19.66 15.90
CA HIS A 436 18.31 18.86 16.46
C HIS A 436 16.96 19.48 16.13
N PHE A 437 16.00 18.62 15.77
CA PHE A 437 14.61 18.97 15.55
C PHE A 437 13.71 18.20 16.49
N VAL A 438 12.52 18.74 16.75
CA VAL A 438 11.44 18.04 17.45
C VAL A 438 10.32 17.80 16.43
N ILE A 439 10.04 16.54 16.13
CA ILE A 439 8.85 16.15 15.39
C ILE A 439 7.75 15.91 16.42
N LYS A 440 6.62 16.61 16.28
CA LYS A 440 5.48 16.46 17.18
C LYS A 440 4.83 15.08 17.00
N ALA A 441 4.24 14.59 18.10
CA ALA A 441 3.50 13.34 18.10
C ALA A 441 2.48 13.28 16.95
N GLY A 442 2.56 12.25 16.11
CA GLY A 442 1.61 12.05 15.02
C GLY A 442 1.73 13.02 13.83
N GLU A 443 2.70 13.95 13.82
CA GLU A 443 2.79 15.01 12.80
C GLU A 443 3.83 14.75 11.70
N ALA A 444 3.73 15.52 10.62
CA ALA A 444 4.76 15.67 9.61
C ALA A 444 5.28 17.11 9.56
N VAL A 445 6.59 17.30 9.58
CA VAL A 445 7.22 18.63 9.60
C VAL A 445 8.42 18.69 8.68
N ARG A 446 8.63 19.83 8.02
CA ARG A 446 9.82 20.08 7.20
C ARG A 446 11.05 20.24 8.10
N LEU A 447 12.05 19.38 7.90
CA LEU A 447 13.34 19.38 8.60
C LEU A 447 14.46 20.05 7.79
N TYR A 448 14.36 19.99 6.46
CA TYR A 448 15.43 20.46 5.58
C TYR A 448 14.88 21.17 4.35
N GLN A 449 15.61 22.18 3.89
CA GLN A 449 15.42 22.78 2.57
C GLN A 449 16.74 23.35 2.05
N GLU A 450 17.10 23.06 0.81
CA GLU A 450 18.28 23.64 0.16
C GLU A 450 18.11 23.66 -1.36
N PRO A 451 18.52 24.73 -2.07
CA PRO A 451 18.61 24.69 -3.53
C PRO A 451 19.50 23.54 -4.00
N VAL A 452 19.03 22.76 -4.99
CA VAL A 452 19.79 21.60 -5.49
C VAL A 452 21.16 22.03 -6.03
N SER A 453 21.26 23.22 -6.61
CA SER A 453 22.53 23.80 -7.08
C SER A 453 23.54 24.06 -5.95
N GLN A 454 23.07 24.29 -4.73
CA GLN A 454 23.92 24.46 -3.55
C GLN A 454 24.27 23.10 -2.94
N LEU A 455 23.29 22.21 -2.81
CA LEU A 455 23.48 20.83 -2.35
C LEU A 455 24.56 20.13 -3.19
N LEU A 456 24.54 20.28 -4.52
CA LEU A 456 25.49 19.62 -5.42
C LEU A 456 26.91 20.23 -5.44
N ARG A 457 27.13 21.41 -4.85
CA ARG A 457 28.50 21.91 -4.63
C ARG A 457 29.27 21.00 -3.68
N CYS A 458 28.55 20.34 -2.79
CA CYS A 458 29.05 19.30 -1.91
C CYS A 458 29.46 18.08 -2.77
N GLY A 459 30.74 17.95 -3.09
CA GLY A 459 31.28 16.81 -3.84
C GLY A 459 31.47 16.99 -5.36
N ASN A 460 31.30 18.21 -5.90
CA ASN A 460 31.43 18.49 -7.34
C ASN A 460 30.57 17.56 -8.21
N CYS A 461 29.30 17.41 -7.83
CA CYS A 461 28.33 16.50 -8.44
C CYS A 461 27.45 17.18 -9.48
N THR A 462 26.85 16.39 -10.37
CA THR A 462 25.69 16.77 -11.19
C THR A 462 24.47 15.96 -10.77
N ARG A 463 23.28 16.36 -11.27
CA ARG A 463 22.05 15.57 -11.08
C ARG A 463 22.19 14.13 -11.60
N GLN A 464 22.88 13.96 -12.72
CA GLN A 464 23.05 12.66 -13.38
C GLN A 464 24.13 11.80 -12.73
N SER A 465 25.11 12.40 -12.04
CA SER A 465 26.27 11.67 -11.50
C SER A 465 26.12 11.22 -10.04
N CYS A 466 25.09 11.68 -9.34
CA CYS A 466 24.96 11.52 -7.90
C CYS A 466 23.52 11.21 -7.45
N VAL A 467 23.42 10.65 -6.24
CA VAL A 467 22.16 10.33 -5.55
C VAL A 467 22.23 10.81 -4.11
N VAL A 468 21.08 11.23 -3.57
CA VAL A 468 20.96 11.68 -2.18
C VAL A 468 20.43 10.52 -1.35
N SER A 469 21.06 10.26 -0.20
CA SER A 469 20.54 9.38 0.84
C SER A 469 20.39 10.16 2.14
N PHE A 470 19.42 9.78 2.97
CA PHE A 470 19.17 10.49 4.23
C PHE A 470 18.47 9.59 5.24
N TYR A 471 18.70 9.87 6.53
CA TYR A 471 18.13 9.11 7.63
C TYR A 471 18.01 9.96 8.90
N LEU A 472 17.14 9.53 9.82
CA LEU A 472 16.94 10.15 11.14
C LEU A 472 17.61 9.32 12.25
N SER A 473 18.19 10.02 13.22
CA SER A 473 18.85 9.41 14.37
C SER A 473 18.57 10.19 15.66
N THR A 474 18.71 9.52 16.81
CA THR A 474 18.81 10.13 18.16
C THR A 474 20.09 9.69 18.83
N ASP A 475 20.84 10.62 19.42
CA ASP A 475 22.00 10.30 20.27
C ASP A 475 22.94 9.24 19.67
N SER A 476 23.20 9.32 18.36
CA SER A 476 24.02 8.40 17.57
C SER A 476 23.42 7.01 17.28
N LYS A 477 22.15 6.75 17.63
CA LYS A 477 21.40 5.53 17.26
C LYS A 477 20.46 5.84 16.09
N LEU A 478 20.51 4.99 15.05
CA LEU A 478 19.58 5.05 13.93
C LEU A 478 18.16 4.76 14.41
N LEU A 479 17.22 5.67 14.13
CA LEU A 479 15.80 5.51 14.50
C LEU A 479 14.89 5.19 13.32
N SER A 480 15.29 5.57 12.10
CA SER A 480 14.54 5.32 10.88
C SER A 480 15.39 4.56 9.87
N SER A 481 14.74 3.80 8.99
CA SER A 481 15.40 3.26 7.80
C SER A 481 15.96 4.40 6.94
N THR A 482 17.06 4.13 6.23
CA THR A 482 17.62 5.06 5.25
C THR A 482 16.67 5.22 4.08
N ASN A 483 16.42 6.46 3.67
CA ASN A 483 15.67 6.79 2.48
C ASN A 483 16.57 7.50 1.45
N TYR A 484 16.10 7.69 0.23
CA TYR A 484 16.87 8.25 -0.86
C TYR A 484 16.01 9.10 -1.79
N HIS A 485 16.69 9.93 -2.58
CA HIS A 485 16.10 10.74 -3.65
C HIS A 485 16.99 10.71 -4.89
N PHE A 486 16.41 10.33 -6.03
CA PHE A 486 17.09 10.38 -7.32
C PHE A 486 16.98 11.78 -7.92
N LEU A 487 18.12 12.38 -8.27
CA LEU A 487 18.19 13.75 -8.80
C LEU A 487 17.87 13.83 -10.30
N SER A 488 17.86 12.69 -10.99
CA SER A 488 17.47 12.52 -12.39
C SER A 488 16.98 11.10 -12.63
N SER A 489 16.36 10.87 -13.78
CA SER A 489 16.07 9.54 -14.29
C SER A 489 17.33 8.66 -14.33
N LEU A 490 17.21 7.39 -13.93
CA LEU A 490 18.35 6.46 -13.89
C LEU A 490 18.82 6.03 -15.28
N LYS A 491 17.95 6.08 -16.30
CA LYS A 491 18.34 5.91 -17.71
C LYS A 491 19.34 6.96 -18.20
N GLU A 492 19.43 8.10 -17.51
CA GLU A 492 20.34 9.21 -17.79
C GLU A 492 21.52 9.27 -16.81
N ALA A 493 21.63 8.32 -15.88
CA ALA A 493 22.68 8.32 -14.88
C ALA A 493 24.08 8.18 -15.52
N VAL A 494 25.03 9.01 -15.06
CA VAL A 494 26.41 9.03 -15.53
C VAL A 494 27.33 8.51 -14.44
N GLY A 495 28.19 7.55 -14.77
CA GLY A 495 29.09 6.90 -13.80
C GLY A 495 28.44 5.78 -12.98
N LEU A 496 27.22 5.36 -13.35
CA LEU A 496 26.60 4.14 -12.81
C LEU A 496 27.26 2.92 -13.45
N HIS A 497 28.19 2.32 -12.70
CA HIS A 497 28.91 1.12 -13.13
C HIS A 497 28.10 -0.13 -12.84
N LYS A 498 28.29 -1.15 -13.68
CA LYS A 498 27.71 -2.47 -13.44
C LYS A 498 28.19 -3.03 -12.10
N ALA A 499 27.25 -3.34 -11.22
CA ALA A 499 27.55 -3.90 -9.91
C ALA A 499 27.79 -5.41 -10.02
N HIS A 500 28.87 -5.89 -9.42
CA HIS A 500 29.09 -7.31 -9.15
C HIS A 500 28.78 -7.57 -7.68
N ILE A 501 27.67 -8.24 -7.43
CA ILE A 501 27.18 -8.53 -6.08
C ILE A 501 27.41 -10.01 -5.79
N THR A 502 28.13 -10.30 -4.71
CA THR A 502 28.32 -11.65 -4.19
C THR A 502 27.58 -11.80 -2.87
N ALA A 503 27.00 -12.97 -2.62
CA ALA A 503 26.31 -13.29 -1.38
C ALA A 503 26.96 -14.51 -0.71
N ILE A 504 27.23 -14.42 0.59
CA ILE A 504 27.63 -15.56 1.41
C ILE A 504 26.47 -15.93 2.31
N ILE A 505 26.01 -17.18 2.20
CA ILE A 505 24.87 -17.67 2.99
C ILE A 505 25.38 -18.44 4.21
N SER A 506 24.84 -18.11 5.37
CA SER A 506 25.03 -18.88 6.61
C SER A 506 23.69 -19.08 7.33
N GLN A 507 23.62 -20.05 8.22
CA GLN A 507 22.43 -20.31 9.02
C GLN A 507 22.64 -19.75 10.44
N GLN A 508 21.66 -19.03 10.95
CA GLN A 508 21.64 -18.51 12.30
C GLN A 508 20.26 -18.78 12.92
N GLU A 509 20.22 -19.73 13.85
CA GLU A 509 18.96 -20.18 14.48
C GLU A 509 17.92 -20.58 13.43
N ASP A 510 16.74 -19.96 13.46
CA ASP A 510 15.61 -20.21 12.56
C ASP A 510 15.65 -19.37 11.28
N ALA A 511 16.69 -18.54 11.09
CA ALA A 511 16.86 -17.68 9.92
C ALA A 511 18.16 -17.99 9.16
N PHE A 512 18.24 -17.49 7.93
CA PHE A 512 19.46 -17.55 7.12
C PHE A 512 20.02 -16.14 6.90
N VAL A 513 21.32 -15.99 7.07
CA VAL A 513 22.04 -14.73 6.90
C VAL A 513 22.66 -14.69 5.51
N PHE A 514 22.43 -13.60 4.78
CA PHE A 514 22.97 -13.30 3.47
C PHE A 514 23.90 -12.08 3.60
N ASP A 515 25.20 -12.33 3.65
CA ASP A 515 26.21 -11.28 3.65
C ASP A 515 26.56 -10.91 2.21
N LEU A 516 26.11 -9.72 1.80
CA LEU A 516 26.30 -9.17 0.47
C LEU A 516 27.57 -8.31 0.42
N GLU A 517 28.32 -8.42 -0.67
CA GLU A 517 29.39 -7.49 -1.04
C GLU A 517 29.18 -7.02 -2.48
N THR A 518 29.25 -5.70 -2.72
CA THR A 518 29.11 -5.10 -4.05
C THR A 518 30.37 -4.37 -4.50
N SER A 519 30.65 -4.39 -5.80
CA SER A 519 31.75 -3.65 -6.42
C SER A 519 31.45 -2.17 -6.68
N ALA A 520 30.17 -1.78 -6.75
CA ALA A 520 29.72 -0.42 -7.07
C ALA A 520 28.38 -0.12 -6.39
N VAL A 521 27.96 1.16 -6.41
CA VAL A 521 26.62 1.54 -5.95
C VAL A 521 25.58 0.81 -6.82
N ALA A 522 24.68 0.07 -6.19
CA ALA A 522 23.72 -0.79 -6.89
C ALA A 522 22.28 -0.37 -6.55
N PRO A 523 21.55 0.28 -7.48
CA PRO A 523 20.13 0.54 -7.33
C PRO A 523 19.31 -0.74 -7.45
N PHE A 524 18.29 -0.85 -6.60
CA PHE A 524 17.27 -1.89 -6.64
C PHE A 524 17.81 -3.32 -6.54
N VAL A 525 18.73 -3.57 -5.62
CA VAL A 525 19.27 -4.92 -5.40
C VAL A 525 18.14 -5.87 -5.03
N TRP A 526 17.90 -6.87 -5.85
CA TRP A 526 16.83 -7.85 -5.72
C TRP A 526 17.40 -9.25 -5.50
N LEU A 527 17.13 -9.81 -4.32
CA LEU A 527 17.40 -11.19 -3.97
C LEU A 527 16.16 -12.04 -4.24
N ASP A 528 16.31 -13.15 -4.93
CA ASP A 528 15.23 -14.11 -5.19
C ASP A 528 15.75 -15.54 -4.97
N VAL A 529 15.01 -16.35 -4.21
CA VAL A 529 15.30 -17.78 -3.97
C VAL A 529 14.26 -18.68 -4.61
N GLY A 530 13.62 -18.20 -5.68
CA GLY A 530 12.64 -18.92 -6.47
C GLY A 530 11.37 -19.20 -5.68
N SER A 531 10.95 -20.46 -5.65
CA SER A 531 9.72 -20.92 -5.02
C SER A 531 9.88 -21.34 -3.56
N ILE A 532 11.08 -21.19 -2.97
CA ILE A 532 11.34 -21.49 -1.55
C ILE A 532 10.47 -20.56 -0.68
N PRO A 533 9.52 -21.10 0.12
CA PRO A 533 8.59 -20.28 0.88
C PRO A 533 9.30 -19.50 1.98
N GLY A 534 9.23 -18.17 1.89
CA GLY A 534 9.81 -17.26 2.86
C GLY A 534 9.95 -15.87 2.28
N ARG A 535 10.54 -14.97 3.06
CA ARG A 535 10.81 -13.59 2.65
C ARG A 535 12.12 -13.08 3.25
N PHE A 536 12.71 -12.07 2.63
CA PHE A 536 13.91 -11.42 3.16
C PHE A 536 13.57 -10.38 4.24
N SER A 537 14.56 -9.91 4.99
CA SER A 537 14.41 -8.81 5.95
C SER A 537 14.28 -7.45 5.26
N ASP A 538 14.86 -7.31 4.08
CA ASP A 538 14.82 -6.13 3.22
C ASP A 538 15.20 -6.59 1.78
N ASN A 539 14.66 -5.93 0.76
CA ASN A 539 14.90 -6.24 -0.64
C ASN A 539 14.55 -5.05 -1.55
N GLY A 540 15.09 -5.02 -2.77
CA GLY A 540 14.86 -3.93 -3.73
C GLY A 540 15.50 -2.60 -3.33
N PHE A 541 16.44 -2.61 -2.38
CA PHE A 541 17.04 -1.41 -1.81
C PHE A 541 18.12 -0.79 -2.70
N LEU A 542 18.42 0.49 -2.47
CA LEU A 542 19.60 1.17 -2.99
C LEU A 542 20.82 0.82 -2.12
N MET A 543 21.75 0.02 -2.63
CA MET A 543 22.97 -0.38 -1.94
C MET A 543 24.09 0.64 -2.23
N THR A 544 24.31 1.57 -1.29
CA THR A 544 25.40 2.56 -1.35
C THR A 544 26.65 2.15 -0.59
N GLU A 545 26.54 1.15 0.27
CA GLU A 545 27.61 0.62 1.10
C GLU A 545 28.22 -0.63 0.49
N LYS A 546 29.51 -0.87 0.79
CA LYS A 546 30.24 -2.01 0.21
C LYS A 546 29.67 -3.36 0.65
N LYS A 547 29.21 -3.44 1.90
CA LYS A 547 28.73 -4.68 2.51
C LYS A 547 27.40 -4.44 3.17
N ARG A 548 26.49 -5.41 3.05
CA ARG A 548 25.18 -5.37 3.70
C ARG A 548 24.75 -6.77 4.08
N THR A 549 24.17 -6.91 5.27
CA THR A 549 23.66 -8.19 5.76
C THR A 549 22.14 -8.19 5.70
N ILE A 550 21.56 -9.24 5.12
CA ILE A 550 20.11 -9.45 4.97
C ILE A 550 19.75 -10.80 5.59
N LEU A 551 18.60 -10.89 6.25
CA LEU A 551 18.08 -12.16 6.76
C LEU A 551 17.02 -12.73 5.83
N PHE A 552 16.90 -14.05 5.77
CA PHE A 552 15.78 -14.75 5.14
C PHE A 552 15.02 -15.54 6.20
N TYR A 553 13.70 -15.34 6.22
CA TYR A 553 12.78 -15.97 7.16
C TYR A 553 11.99 -17.06 6.43
N PRO A 554 12.33 -18.34 6.63
CA PRO A 554 11.64 -19.45 5.98
C PRO A 554 10.23 -19.63 6.55
N TRP A 555 9.25 -19.86 5.69
CA TRP A 555 7.89 -20.26 6.08
C TRP A 555 7.71 -21.77 6.14
N LYS A 556 8.64 -22.51 5.55
CA LYS A 556 8.77 -23.97 5.62
C LYS A 556 10.23 -24.33 5.79
N LEU A 557 10.50 -25.52 6.33
CA LEU A 557 11.86 -26.03 6.45
C LEU A 557 12.59 -25.95 5.10
N THR A 558 13.79 -25.37 5.12
CA THR A 558 14.71 -25.30 3.99
C THR A 558 16.15 -25.41 4.49
N SER A 559 17.11 -25.52 3.58
CA SER A 559 18.53 -25.62 3.90
C SER A 559 19.36 -24.54 3.22
N LYS A 560 20.54 -24.29 3.78
CA LYS A 560 21.55 -23.44 3.15
C LYS A 560 21.83 -23.86 1.70
N SER A 561 21.94 -25.16 1.42
CA SER A 561 22.24 -25.66 0.07
C SER A 561 21.12 -25.38 -0.92
N GLU A 562 19.86 -25.46 -0.51
CA GLU A 562 18.72 -25.14 -1.38
C GLU A 562 18.67 -23.65 -1.72
N LEU A 563 18.92 -22.79 -0.72
CA LEU A 563 19.02 -21.35 -0.90
C LEU A 563 20.20 -20.97 -1.81
N GLU A 564 21.37 -21.58 -1.63
CA GLU A 564 22.55 -21.35 -2.49
C GLU A 564 22.30 -21.72 -3.95
N GLN A 565 21.57 -22.81 -4.20
CA GLN A 565 21.23 -23.27 -5.56
C GLN A 565 20.17 -22.40 -6.23
N SER A 566 19.26 -21.82 -5.44
CA SER A 566 18.12 -21.07 -5.95
C SER A 566 18.33 -19.56 -5.96
N LEU A 567 19.39 -19.06 -5.30
CA LEU A 567 19.64 -17.63 -5.18
C LEU A 567 19.99 -17.00 -6.53
N HIS A 568 19.21 -15.99 -6.89
CA HIS A 568 19.51 -15.04 -7.94
C HIS A 568 19.57 -13.64 -7.33
N VAL A 569 20.64 -12.90 -7.66
CA VAL A 569 20.81 -11.50 -7.29
C VAL A 569 20.81 -10.67 -8.55
N THR A 570 19.93 -9.67 -8.61
CA THR A 570 19.80 -8.75 -9.74
C THR A 570 19.92 -7.32 -9.24
N SER A 571 20.59 -6.46 -10.00
CA SER A 571 20.62 -5.01 -9.82
C SER A 571 20.12 -4.32 -11.10
N LEU A 572 19.84 -3.03 -11.03
CA LEU A 572 19.36 -2.29 -12.20
C LEU A 572 20.32 -2.34 -13.40
N THR A 573 21.63 -2.43 -13.18
CA THR A 573 22.62 -2.50 -14.27
C THR A 573 22.75 -3.88 -14.91
N ASP A 574 22.04 -4.89 -14.40
CA ASP A 574 22.07 -6.24 -14.97
C ASP A 574 21.10 -6.43 -16.14
N ILE A 575 20.22 -5.44 -16.39
CA ILE A 575 19.17 -5.54 -17.41
C ILE A 575 19.47 -4.73 -18.70
N TYR A 576 20.55 -3.92 -18.73
CA TYR A 576 20.99 -3.17 -19.92
C TYR A 576 22.49 -2.85 -19.92
#